data_AF-Q4KTZ8-F1
#
_entry.id   AF-Q4KTZ8-F1
#
_cell.length_a   1.000
_cell.length_b   1.000
_cell.length_c   1.000
_cell.angle_alpha   90.00
_cell.angle_beta   90.00
_cell.angle_gamma   90.00
#
_symmetry.space_group_name_H-M   'P 1'
#
loop_
_entity.id
_entity.type
_entity.pdbx_description
1 polymer ?
#
loop_
_entity_poly.entity_id
_entity_poly.type
_entity_poly.pdbx_seq_one_letter_code
_entity_poly.pdbx_strand_id
1 'polypeptide(L)'
;IIRCYEVGINKTATVETIANLLQEVGGNHAQSVGFSTDGFATTTTMRKLNLIWVTSRMHIEIYRYPACDVVEIETWCQGEGR
;
A
#
# COMPACT_ATOMS: atom_id res chain seq x y z
N ILE A 1 -2.84 -5.03 11.90
CA ILE A 1 -3.84 -4.72 12.96
C ILE A 1 -4.39 -3.35 12.65
N ILE A 2 -5.70 -3.23 12.48
CA ILE A 2 -6.38 -1.94 12.45
C ILE A 2 -6.46 -1.40 13.88
N ARG A 3 -5.95 -0.21 14.10
CA ARG A 3 -5.89 0.44 15.41
C ARG A 3 -7.19 1.20 15.70
N CYS A 4 -7.44 1.49 16.98
CA CYS A 4 -8.68 2.15 17.41
C CYS A 4 -8.89 3.57 16.84
N TYR A 5 -7.83 4.25 16.41
CA TYR A 5 -7.91 5.56 15.77
C TYR A 5 -8.02 5.48 14.23
N GLU A 6 -7.95 4.27 13.67
CA GLU A 6 -8.06 4.00 12.23
C GLU A 6 -9.48 3.59 11.82
N VAL A 7 -10.41 3.56 12.79
CA VAL A 7 -11.84 3.28 12.60
C VAL A 7 -12.68 4.55 12.73
N GLY A 8 -13.74 4.64 11.93
CA GLY A 8 -14.69 5.74 11.96
C GLY A 8 -15.75 5.62 13.05
N ILE A 9 -16.71 6.54 13.06
CA ILE A 9 -17.83 6.55 14.03
C ILE A 9 -18.70 5.28 13.95
N ASN A 10 -18.71 4.60 12.81
CA ASN A 10 -19.38 3.33 12.57
C ASN A 10 -18.60 2.11 13.10
N LYS A 11 -17.45 2.33 13.77
CA LYS A 11 -16.56 1.31 14.34
C LYS A 11 -15.90 0.39 13.31
N THR A 12 -15.84 0.80 12.05
CA THR A 12 -15.10 0.09 11.00
C THR A 12 -14.01 0.98 10.42
N ALA A 13 -12.99 0.38 9.81
CA ALA A 13 -11.96 1.10 9.07
C ALA A 13 -12.59 2.00 8.01
N THR A 14 -11.94 3.14 7.74
CA THR A 14 -12.33 4.04 6.65
C THR A 14 -11.65 3.60 5.35
N VAL A 15 -12.16 4.05 4.21
CA VAL A 15 -11.47 3.81 2.92
C VAL A 15 -10.07 4.42 2.89
N GLU A 16 -9.87 5.55 3.58
CA GLU A 16 -8.57 6.18 3.76
C GLU A 16 -7.60 5.28 4.53
N THR A 17 -8.03 4.68 5.65
CA THR A 17 -7.24 3.68 6.38
C THR A 17 -6.84 2.52 5.46
N ILE A 18 -7.77 2.00 4.67
CA ILE A 18 -7.48 0.91 3.73
C ILE A 18 -6.45 1.36 2.68
N ALA A 19 -6.64 2.53 2.07
CA ALA A 19 -5.71 3.06 1.07
C ALA A 19 -4.30 3.27 1.64
N ASN A 20 -4.18 3.79 2.86
CA ASN A 20 -2.90 3.98 3.54
C ASN A 20 -2.17 2.65 3.77
N LEU A 21 -2.89 1.64 4.26
CA LEU A 21 -2.33 0.30 4.46
C LEU A 21 -1.85 -0.33 3.15
N LEU A 22 -2.62 -0.18 2.07
CA LEU A 22 -2.24 -0.68 0.75
C LEU A 22 -0.98 0.01 0.21
N GLN A 23 -0.85 1.33 0.42
CA GLN A 23 0.35 2.07 0.04
C GLN A 23 1.58 1.63 0.85
N GLU A 24 1.44 1.46 2.17
CA GLU A 24 2.52 1.00 3.04
C GLU A 24 2.99 -0.41 2.66
N VAL A 25 2.05 -1.35 2.49
CA VAL A 25 2.37 -2.73 2.11
C VAL A 25 3.00 -2.80 0.72
N GLY A 26 2.58 -1.96 -0.22
CA GLY A 26 3.22 -1.85 -1.54
C GLY A 26 4.68 -1.43 -1.45
N GLY A 27 5.00 -0.43 -0.61
CA GLY A 27 6.38 0.00 -0.36
C GLY A 27 7.22 -1.08 0.34
N ASN A 28 6.65 -1.71 1.37
CA ASN A 28 7.29 -2.82 2.09
C ASN A 28 7.57 -4.01 1.18
N HIS A 29 6.66 -4.34 0.27
CA HIS A 29 6.86 -5.39 -0.71
C HIS A 29 8.01 -5.05 -1.66
N ALA A 30 8.06 -3.83 -2.21
CA ALA A 30 9.17 -3.41 -3.06
C ALA A 30 10.53 -3.54 -2.33
N GLN A 31 10.58 -3.24 -1.03
CA GLN A 31 11.79 -3.47 -0.24
C GLN A 31 12.08 -4.97 -0.05
N SER A 32 11.08 -5.79 0.29
CA SER A 32 11.28 -7.22 0.59
C SER A 32 11.78 -8.04 -0.59
N VAL A 33 11.40 -7.67 -1.82
CA VAL A 33 11.91 -8.31 -3.06
C VAL A 33 13.20 -7.69 -3.59
N GLY A 34 13.83 -6.78 -2.83
CA GLY A 34 15.11 -6.15 -3.19
C GLY A 34 15.01 -5.06 -4.26
N PHE A 35 13.80 -4.59 -4.57
CA PHE A 35 13.57 -3.52 -5.55
C PHE A 35 14.01 -2.14 -5.03
N SER A 36 13.97 -1.94 -3.71
CA SER A 36 14.28 -0.68 -3.04
C SER A 36 15.19 -0.85 -1.83
N THR A 37 16.00 0.18 -1.57
CA THR A 37 16.89 0.27 -0.40
C THR A 37 16.77 1.61 0.35
N ASP A 38 15.82 2.46 -0.03
CA ASP A 38 15.63 3.82 0.49
C ASP A 38 14.28 4.05 1.18
N GLY A 39 13.42 3.04 1.21
CA GLY A 39 12.07 3.14 1.79
C GLY A 39 11.04 3.81 0.88
N PHE A 40 11.39 4.19 -0.35
CA PHE A 40 10.50 4.86 -1.31
C PHE A 40 10.17 4.01 -2.54
N ALA A 41 10.38 2.68 -2.45
CA ALA A 41 10.16 1.74 -3.55
C ALA A 41 10.94 2.08 -4.84
N THR A 42 12.01 2.89 -4.77
CA THR A 42 12.78 3.29 -5.96
C THR A 42 13.93 2.33 -6.25
N THR A 43 14.16 2.08 -7.54
CA THR A 43 15.33 1.33 -7.99
C THR A 43 16.59 2.20 -7.97
N THR A 44 17.76 1.56 -7.99
CA THR A 44 19.05 2.27 -8.16
C THR A 44 19.08 3.15 -9.41
N THR A 45 18.48 2.71 -10.52
CA THR A 45 18.43 3.50 -11.76
C THR A 45 17.52 4.72 -11.62
N MET A 46 16.34 4.55 -11.01
CA MET A 46 15.42 5.68 -10.76
C MET A 46 16.10 6.77 -9.93
N ARG A 47 16.83 6.40 -8.87
CA ARG A 47 17.57 7.36 -8.03
C ARG A 47 18.65 8.11 -8.80
N LYS A 48 19.42 7.42 -9.64
CA LYS A 48 20.44 8.05 -10.49
C LYS A 48 19.83 9.05 -11.48
N LEU A 49 18.58 8.83 -11.88
CA LEU A 49 17.85 9.65 -12.85
C LEU A 49 16.86 10.62 -12.19
N ASN A 50 16.82 10.72 -10.86
CA ASN A 50 15.88 11.53 -10.10
C ASN A 50 14.39 11.24 -10.45
N LEU A 51 14.06 9.96 -10.63
CA LEU A 51 12.70 9.50 -10.94
C LEU A 51 11.99 9.02 -9.68
N ILE A 52 10.67 9.20 -9.65
CA ILE A 52 9.78 8.73 -8.58
C ILE A 52 8.63 7.92 -9.15
N TRP A 53 8.02 7.08 -8.31
CA TRP A 53 6.73 6.49 -8.60
C TRP A 53 5.62 7.50 -8.34
N VAL A 54 4.63 7.52 -9.23
CA VAL A 54 3.38 8.27 -9.04
C VAL A 54 2.23 7.30 -9.23
N THR A 55 1.39 7.15 -8.21
CA THR A 55 0.18 6.34 -8.30
C THR A 55 -0.82 7.05 -9.21
N SER A 56 -0.95 6.58 -10.45
CA SER A 56 -1.84 7.18 -11.46
C SER A 56 -3.31 6.83 -11.22
N ARG A 57 -3.58 5.63 -10.70
CA ARG A 57 -4.93 5.12 -10.45
C ARG A 57 -4.94 4.16 -9.28
N MET A 58 -5.99 4.22 -8.46
CA MET A 58 -6.31 3.23 -7.43
C MET A 58 -7.76 2.80 -7.60
N HIS A 59 -8.00 1.49 -7.60
CA HIS A 59 -9.33 0.91 -7.60
C HIS A 59 -9.46 0.02 -6.38
N ILE A 60 -10.42 0.33 -5.49
CA ILE A 60 -10.63 -0.39 -4.24
C ILE A 60 -12.06 -0.89 -4.23
N GLU A 61 -12.22 -2.20 -4.08
CA GLU A 61 -13.51 -2.86 -3.87
C GLU A 61 -13.53 -3.44 -2.47
N ILE A 62 -14.58 -3.14 -1.70
CA ILE A 62 -14.69 -3.53 -0.30
C ILE A 62 -15.98 -4.30 -0.10
N TYR A 63 -15.86 -5.61 0.14
CA TYR A 63 -17.00 -6.45 0.50
C TYR A 63 -17.50 -6.16 1.93
N ARG A 64 -16.56 -6.00 2.87
CA ARG A 64 -16.84 -5.68 4.27
C ARG A 64 -15.68 -4.90 4.86
N TYR A 65 -15.98 -3.77 5.51
CA TYR A 65 -14.97 -3.04 6.26
C TYR A 65 -14.60 -3.78 7.55
N PRO A 66 -13.29 -3.94 7.85
CA PRO A 66 -12.85 -4.53 9.11
C PRO A 66 -13.10 -3.57 10.28
N ALA A 67 -13.28 -4.11 11.49
CA ALA A 67 -13.25 -3.31 12.72
C ALA A 67 -11.80 -3.16 13.21
N CYS A 68 -11.62 -2.88 14.50
CA CYS A 68 -10.31 -2.93 15.16
C CYS A 68 -9.85 -4.40 15.29
N ASP A 69 -9.35 -4.96 14.19
CA ASP A 69 -8.99 -6.38 14.07
C ASP A 69 -7.64 -6.59 13.35
N VAL A 70 -7.14 -7.82 13.42
CA VAL A 70 -6.02 -8.27 12.59
C VAL A 70 -6.51 -8.45 11.15
N VAL A 71 -5.77 -7.89 10.20
CA VAL A 71 -6.00 -8.07 8.76
C VAL A 71 -4.73 -8.63 8.14
N GLU A 72 -4.90 -9.54 7.20
CA GLU A 72 -3.85 -10.06 6.35
C GLU A 72 -3.94 -9.39 4.98
N ILE A 73 -2.79 -9.03 4.42
CA ILE A 73 -2.70 -8.34 3.13
C ILE A 73 -1.72 -9.12 2.26
N GLU A 74 -2.21 -9.64 1.15
CA GLU A 74 -1.40 -10.26 0.11
C GLU A 74 -1.15 -9.24 -1.00
N THR A 75 0.07 -9.23 -1.53
CA THR A 75 0.50 -8.28 -2.56
C THR A 75 1.44 -8.95 -3.55
N TRP A 76 1.35 -8.53 -4.80
CA TRP A 76 2.21 -8.97 -5.91
C TRP A 76 2.44 -7.82 -6.87
N CYS A 77 3.60 -7.82 -7.53
CA CYS A 77 3.86 -6.95 -8.66
C CYS A 77 3.38 -7.61 -9.94
N GLN A 78 2.69 -6.85 -10.78
CA GLN A 78 2.35 -7.27 -12.13
C GLN A 78 2.98 -6.27 -13.10
N GLY A 79 3.64 -6.75 -14.14
CA GLY A 79 4.06 -5.90 -15.24
C GLY A 79 2.83 -5.36 -15.96
N GLU A 80 2.80 -4.07 -16.27
CA GLU A 80 1.74 -3.50 -17.07
C GLU A 80 1.83 -4.05 -18.51
N GLY A 81 0.70 -4.47 -19.07
CA GLY A 81 0.59 -4.73 -20.50
C GLY A 81 0.69 -3.41 -21.27
N ARG A 82 1.46 -3.41 -22.36
CA ARG A 82 1.64 -2.23 -23.24
C ARG A 82 0.33 -1.65 -23.74
#